data_AF-A0A1G1XL11-F1
#
_entry.id   AF-A0A1G1XL11-F1
#
_cell.length_a   1.000
_cell.length_b   1.000
_cell.length_c   1.000
_cell.angle_alpha   90.00
_cell.angle_beta   90.00
_cell.angle_gamma   90.00
#
_symmetry.space_group_name_H-M   'P 1'
#
loop_
_entity.id
_entity.type
_entity.pdbx_description
1 polymer ?
#
loop_
_entity_poly.entity_id
_entity_poly.type
_entity_poly.pdbx_seq_one_letter_code
_entity_poly.pdbx_strand_id
1 'polypeptide(L)'
;MRKTLFKIWKVLLVPVSILFLIHFLKDITQDVLRISSFLDVLGDIKEDLSGLKQWQLAIFYWAWVNQFLLQPVLAFLVLKILKNRDFSRTDILVAGILIYFTVLFYWSFNLVDYL
;
A
#
# COMPACT_ATOMS: atom_id res chain seq x y z
N MET A 1 -26.84 -11.45 -6.02
CA MET A 1 -25.52 -11.69 -5.41
C MET A 1 -24.38 -10.88 -6.05
N ARG A 2 -24.02 -11.08 -7.33
CA ARG A 2 -22.88 -10.38 -7.98
C ARG A 2 -22.94 -8.85 -7.90
N LYS A 3 -24.12 -8.24 -8.14
CA LYS A 3 -24.30 -6.78 -8.07
C LYS A 3 -24.12 -6.22 -6.65
N THR A 4 -24.59 -6.94 -5.63
CA THR A 4 -24.43 -6.54 -4.22
C THR A 4 -22.97 -6.61 -3.80
N LEU A 5 -22.27 -7.71 -4.12
CA LEU A 5 -20.84 -7.87 -3.86
C LEU A 5 -20.01 -6.78 -4.54
N PHE A 6 -20.33 -6.43 -5.79
CA PHE A 6 -19.66 -5.34 -6.49
C PHE A 6 -19.88 -3.97 -5.85
N LYS A 7 -21.10 -3.68 -5.36
CA LYS A 7 -21.36 -2.45 -4.60
C LYS A 7 -20.55 -2.41 -3.31
N ILE A 8 -20.51 -3.51 -2.55
CA ILE A 8 -19.71 -3.62 -1.32
C ILE A 8 -18.23 -3.40 -1.63
N TRP A 9 -17.72 -4.07 -2.66
CA TRP A 9 -16.34 -3.91 -3.14
C TRP A 9 -15.99 -2.44 -3.44
N LYS A 10 -16.83 -1.73 -4.20
CA LYS A 10 -16.61 -0.30 -4.48
C LYS A 10 -16.60 0.56 -3.23
N VAL A 11 -17.51 0.30 -2.29
CA VAL A 11 -17.58 1.03 -1.01
C VAL A 11 -16.32 0.80 -0.19
N LEU A 12 -15.81 -0.44 -0.13
CA LEU A 12 -14.58 -0.78 0.58
C LEU A 12 -13.33 -0.19 -0.07
N LEU A 13 -13.31 -0.05 -1.40
CA LEU A 13 -12.17 0.53 -2.11
C LEU A 13 -11.93 2.01 -1.78
N VAL A 14 -12.98 2.77 -1.44
CA VAL A 14 -12.85 4.19 -1.11
C VAL A 14 -11.95 4.43 0.11
N PRO A 15 -12.24 3.89 1.32
CA PRO A 15 -11.38 4.10 2.48
C PRO A 15 -9.98 3.50 2.28
N VAL A 16 -9.88 2.32 1.64
CA VAL A 16 -8.57 1.72 1.32
C VAL A 16 -7.74 2.68 0.47
N SER A 17 -8.34 3.30 -0.55
CA SER A 17 -7.61 4.23 -1.42
C SER A 17 -7.19 5.51 -0.70
N ILE A 18 -8.00 6.01 0.23
CA ILE A 18 -7.65 7.15 1.07
C ILE A 18 -6.45 6.80 1.95
N LEU A 19 -6.45 5.63 2.59
CA LEU A 19 -5.33 5.17 3.42
C LEU A 19 -4.03 5.06 2.61
N PHE A 20 -4.11 4.44 1.43
CA PHE A 20 -2.97 4.31 0.53
C PHE A 20 -2.46 5.68 0.03
N LEU A 21 -3.35 6.62 -0.23
CA LEU A 21 -2.97 7.99 -0.61
C LEU A 21 -2.28 8.74 0.53
N ILE A 22 -2.80 8.64 1.75
CA ILE A 22 -2.18 9.25 2.94
C ILE A 22 -0.79 8.66 3.15
N HIS A 23 -0.64 7.33 3.06
CA HIS A 23 0.66 6.66 3.14
C HIS A 23 1.62 7.16 2.06
N PHE A 24 1.17 7.26 0.81
CA PHE A 24 1.98 7.76 -0.30
C PHE A 24 2.49 9.18 -0.05
N LEU A 25 1.60 10.06 0.41
CA LEU A 25 1.95 11.45 0.71
C LEU A 25 2.93 11.52 1.88
N LYS A 26 2.80 10.64 2.87
CA LYS A 26 3.75 10.50 3.97
C LYS A 26 5.13 10.10 3.43
N ASP A 27 5.22 9.03 2.64
CA ASP A 27 6.48 8.55 2.06
C ASP A 27 7.16 9.64 1.20
N ILE A 28 6.39 10.37 0.38
CA ILE A 28 6.92 11.49 -0.40
C ILE A 28 7.46 12.59 0.51
N THR A 29 6.66 13.03 1.50
CA THR A 29 7.03 14.18 2.33
C THR A 29 8.21 13.87 3.24
N GLN A 30 8.23 12.69 3.86
CA GLN A 30 9.22 12.29 4.85
C GLN A 30 10.48 11.69 4.21
N ASP A 31 10.33 10.71 3.30
CA ASP A 31 11.48 9.96 2.79
C ASP A 31 12.12 10.64 1.58
N VAL A 32 11.29 11.15 0.65
CA VAL A 32 11.78 11.73 -0.61
C VAL A 32 12.14 13.20 -0.43
N LEU A 33 11.23 14.00 0.13
CA LEU A 33 11.39 15.45 0.22
C LEU A 33 12.02 15.91 1.54
N ARG A 34 11.95 15.08 2.61
CA ARG A 34 12.45 15.40 3.95
C ARG A 34 11.88 16.71 4.52
N ILE A 35 10.60 16.96 4.26
CA ILE A 35 9.87 18.15 4.72
C ILE A 35 8.98 17.74 5.89
N SER A 36 8.96 18.53 6.97
CA SER A 36 8.01 18.29 8.06
C SER A 36 6.58 18.52 7.57
N SER A 37 5.70 17.58 7.81
CA SER A 37 4.30 17.64 7.37
C SER A 37 3.36 17.41 8.55
N PHE A 38 2.09 17.79 8.42
CA PHE A 38 1.08 17.43 9.42
C PHE A 38 0.90 15.90 9.55
N LEU A 39 1.35 15.13 8.55
CA LEU A 39 1.34 13.67 8.57
C LEU A 39 2.39 13.10 9.54
N ASP A 40 3.35 13.92 9.99
CA ASP A 40 4.36 13.54 10.99
C ASP A 40 3.74 13.21 12.36
N VAL A 41 2.52 13.71 12.62
CA VAL A 41 1.73 13.36 13.82
C VAL A 41 1.38 11.87 13.85
N LEU A 42 1.36 11.20 12.70
CA LEU A 42 1.17 9.74 12.62
C LEU A 42 2.41 8.95 13.07
N GLY A 43 3.49 9.65 13.45
CA GLY A 43 4.75 9.08 13.87
C GLY A 43 5.54 8.50 12.72
N ASP A 44 6.82 8.27 12.96
CA ASP A 44 7.70 7.53 12.06
C ASP A 44 8.05 6.20 12.73
N ILE A 45 7.94 5.10 11.99
CA ILE A 45 8.43 3.81 12.49
C ILE A 45 9.89 3.79 12.08
N LYS A 46 10.78 4.16 13.01
CA LYS A 46 12.22 3.98 12.81
C LYS A 46 12.52 2.49 12.79
N GLU A 47 12.65 1.94 11.61
CA GLU A 47 13.02 0.55 11.40
C GLU A 47 14.50 0.37 11.77
N ASP A 48 14.77 -0.45 12.79
CA ASP A 48 16.13 -0.87 13.09
C ASP A 48 16.53 -2.01 12.14
N LEU A 49 17.21 -1.64 11.06
CA LEU A 49 17.67 -2.57 10.05
C LEU A 49 19.03 -3.22 10.40
N SER A 50 19.63 -2.86 11.55
CA SER A 50 21.01 -3.27 11.89
C SER A 50 21.17 -4.78 12.11
N GLY A 51 20.08 -5.47 12.48
CA GLY A 51 20.05 -6.93 12.67
C GLY A 51 19.79 -7.74 11.39
N LEU A 52 19.48 -7.10 10.26
CA LEU A 52 19.10 -7.81 9.04
C LEU A 52 20.30 -8.31 8.24
N LYS A 53 20.22 -9.54 7.74
CA LYS A 53 21.19 -10.09 6.77
C LYS A 53 21.05 -9.38 5.43
N GLN A 54 22.10 -9.38 4.61
CA GLN A 54 22.12 -8.70 3.30
C GLN A 54 20.95 -9.10 2.38
N TRP A 55 20.57 -10.38 2.36
CA TRP A 55 19.43 -10.84 1.54
C TRP A 55 18.08 -10.33 2.08
N GLN A 56 17.94 -10.16 3.41
CA GLN A 56 16.73 -9.59 4.03
C GLN A 56 16.63 -8.10 3.72
N LEU A 57 17.76 -7.37 3.78
CA LEU A 57 17.83 -5.97 3.37
C LEU A 57 17.46 -5.79 1.89
N ALA A 58 17.95 -6.66 1.00
CA ALA A 58 17.62 -6.60 -0.42
C ALA A 58 16.11 -6.77 -0.66
N ILE A 59 15.47 -7.71 0.03
CA ILE A 59 14.02 -7.90 -0.08
C ILE A 59 13.26 -6.73 0.56
N PHE A 60 13.73 -6.20 1.69
CA PHE A 60 13.15 -5.03 2.35
C PHE A 60 13.11 -3.82 1.40
N TYR A 61 14.25 -3.45 0.81
CA TYR A 61 14.30 -2.35 -0.15
C TYR A 61 13.48 -2.64 -1.42
N TRP A 62 13.49 -3.88 -1.90
CA TRP A 62 12.64 -4.27 -3.02
C TRP A 62 11.15 -4.08 -2.69
N ALA A 63 10.70 -4.49 -1.51
CA ALA A 63 9.33 -4.32 -1.04
C ALA A 63 8.96 -2.84 -0.94
N TRP A 64 9.84 -2.02 -0.35
CA TRP A 64 9.65 -0.58 -0.23
C TRP A 64 9.49 0.11 -1.60
N VAL A 65 10.38 -0.18 -2.56
CA VAL A 65 10.29 0.37 -3.92
C VAL A 65 9.00 -0.05 -4.62
N ASN A 66 8.62 -1.33 -4.53
CA ASN A 66 7.38 -1.82 -5.14
C ASN A 66 6.16 -1.16 -4.49
N GLN A 67 6.16 -0.97 -3.17
CA GLN A 67 5.12 -0.26 -2.45
C GLN A 67 4.98 1.18 -2.92
N PHE A 68 6.08 1.92 -3.02
CA PHE A 68 6.07 3.28 -3.52
C PHE A 68 5.55 3.39 -4.96
N LEU A 69 5.97 2.50 -5.86
CA LEU A 69 5.59 2.55 -7.28
C LEU A 69 4.16 2.06 -7.56
N LEU A 70 3.67 1.07 -6.82
CA LEU A 70 2.34 0.49 -7.05
C LEU A 70 1.21 1.30 -6.42
N GLN A 71 1.49 2.14 -5.42
CA GLN A 71 0.53 3.06 -4.82
C GLN A 71 -0.20 3.97 -5.83
N PRO A 72 0.48 4.74 -6.70
CA PRO A 72 -0.18 5.56 -7.71
C PRO A 72 -0.91 4.73 -8.78
N VAL A 73 -0.39 3.54 -9.11
CA VAL A 73 -1.07 2.60 -10.02
C VAL A 73 -2.40 2.13 -9.42
N LEU A 74 -2.40 1.74 -8.14
CA LEU A 74 -3.59 1.33 -7.40
C LEU A 74 -4.63 2.46 -7.38
N ALA A 75 -4.21 3.70 -7.07
CA ALA A 75 -5.10 4.86 -7.06
C ALA A 75 -5.77 5.08 -8.42
N PHE A 76 -5.00 5.03 -9.52
CA PHE A 76 -5.54 5.14 -10.87
C PHE A 76 -6.55 4.03 -11.21
N LEU A 77 -6.23 2.78 -10.87
CA LEU A 77 -7.11 1.64 -11.12
C LEU A 77 -8.41 1.73 -10.31
N VAL A 78 -8.34 2.20 -9.06
CA VAL A 78 -9.55 2.41 -8.25
C VAL A 78 -10.43 3.48 -8.86
N LEU A 79 -9.89 4.62 -9.29
CA LEU A 79 -10.67 5.65 -9.98
C LEU A 79 -11.40 5.08 -11.22
N LYS A 80 -10.75 4.16 -11.95
CA LYS A 80 -11.35 3.46 -13.08
C LYS A 80 -12.50 2.53 -12.64
N ILE A 81 -12.31 1.76 -11.57
CA ILE A 81 -13.37 0.88 -11.00
C ILE A 81 -14.56 1.71 -10.52
N LEU A 82 -14.32 2.86 -9.88
CA LEU A 82 -15.39 3.73 -9.38
C LEU A 82 -16.30 4.24 -10.52
N LYS A 83 -15.76 4.40 -11.73
CA LYS A 83 -16.53 4.81 -12.93
C LYS A 83 -17.25 3.64 -13.62
N ASN A 84 -16.87 2.39 -13.34
CA ASN A 84 -17.48 1.21 -13.96
C ASN A 84 -18.81 0.81 -13.32
N ARG A 85 -19.71 0.25 -14.14
CA ARG A 85 -21.02 -0.26 -13.72
C ARG A 85 -21.02 -1.73 -13.31
N ASP A 86 -20.04 -2.50 -13.79
CA ASP A 86 -19.91 -3.93 -13.55
C ASP A 86 -18.47 -4.34 -13.22
N PHE A 87 -18.33 -5.51 -12.61
CA PHE A 87 -17.05 -6.13 -12.26
C PHE A 87 -16.24 -6.46 -13.51
N SER A 88 -14.96 -6.10 -13.50
CA SER A 88 -14.05 -6.16 -14.64
C SER A 88 -12.72 -6.83 -14.28
N ARG A 89 -11.85 -7.03 -15.28
CA ARG A 89 -10.46 -7.49 -15.04
C ARG A 89 -9.67 -6.51 -14.14
N THR A 90 -10.04 -5.22 -14.14
CA THR A 90 -9.43 -4.20 -13.28
C THR A 90 -9.65 -4.52 -11.80
N ASP A 91 -10.83 -5.04 -11.45
CA ASP A 91 -11.18 -5.40 -10.07
C ASP A 91 -10.32 -6.57 -9.57
N ILE A 92 -10.09 -7.57 -10.43
CA ILE A 92 -9.19 -8.69 -10.14
C ILE A 92 -7.76 -8.20 -9.93
N LEU A 93 -7.30 -7.28 -10.79
CA LEU A 93 -5.97 -6.70 -10.68
C LEU A 93 -5.79 -5.91 -9.37
N VAL A 94 -6.76 -5.08 -9.00
CA VAL A 94 -6.76 -4.34 -7.74
C VAL A 94 -6.79 -5.27 -6.54
N ALA A 95 -7.63 -6.31 -6.56
CA ALA A 95 -7.63 -7.33 -5.51
C ALA A 95 -6.27 -8.03 -5.40
N GLY A 96 -5.63 -8.36 -6.53
CA GLY A 96 -4.29 -8.95 -6.56
C GLY A 96 -3.22 -8.04 -5.96
N ILE A 97 -3.25 -6.74 -6.29
CA ILE A 97 -2.33 -5.74 -5.72
C ILE A 97 -2.53 -5.60 -4.19
N LEU A 98 -3.78 -5.56 -3.73
CA LEU A 98 -4.08 -5.48 -2.30
C LEU A 98 -3.63 -6.73 -1.53
N ILE A 99 -3.81 -7.92 -2.11
CA ILE A 99 -3.28 -9.17 -1.54
C ILE A 99 -1.76 -9.12 -1.50
N TYR A 100 -1.10 -8.70 -2.58
CA TYR A 100 0.35 -8.55 -2.63
C TYR A 100 0.87 -7.60 -1.54
N PHE A 101 0.25 -6.43 -1.36
CA PHE A 101 0.61 -5.51 -0.28
C PHE A 101 0.38 -6.10 1.11
N THR A 102 -0.71 -6.84 1.31
CA THR A 102 -0.99 -7.50 2.59
C THR A 102 0.09 -8.53 2.92
N VAL A 103 0.52 -9.31 1.93
CA VAL A 103 1.62 -10.30 2.09
C VAL A 103 2.94 -9.60 2.39
N LEU A 104 3.27 -8.53 1.66
CA LEU A 104 4.47 -7.74 1.91
C LEU A 104 4.47 -7.13 3.31
N PHE A 105 3.35 -6.54 3.73
CA PHE A 105 3.22 -5.93 5.05
C PHE A 105 3.35 -6.97 6.16
N TYR A 106 2.64 -8.10 6.05
CA TYR A 106 2.75 -9.22 6.99
C TYR A 106 4.19 -9.71 7.11
N TRP A 107 4.87 -9.87 5.97
CA TRP A 107 6.26 -10.35 5.96
C TRP A 107 7.21 -9.34 6.59
N SER A 108 7.09 -8.05 6.26
CA SER A 108 7.88 -6.97 6.86
C SER A 108 7.72 -6.95 8.38
N PHE A 109 6.49 -7.01 8.88
CA PHE A 109 6.20 -7.03 10.31
C PHE A 109 6.84 -8.23 11.03
N ASN A 110 6.70 -9.44 10.45
CA ASN A 110 7.30 -10.65 11.01
C ASN A 110 8.84 -10.68 10.89
N LEU A 111 9.46 -9.83 10.07
CA LEU A 111 10.91 -9.70 10.04
C LEU A 111 11.44 -8.80 11.14
N VAL A 112 10.67 -7.77 11.49
CA VAL A 112 11.02 -6.82 12.55
C VAL A 112 10.83 -7.45 13.93
N ASP A 113 9.80 -8.29 14.13
CA ASP A 113 9.55 -8.97 15.42
C ASP A 113 10.55 -10.10 15.78
N TYR A 114 11.45 -10.48 14.85
CA TYR A 114 12.51 -11.47 15.09
C TYR A 114 13.87 -10.84 15.44
N LEU A 115 13.91 -9.52 15.67
CA LEU A 115 15.07 -8.76 16.18
C LEU A 115 14.81 -8.28 17.61
#